data_AF-A0A3P6PVI9-F1
#
_entry.id   AF-A0A3P6PVI9-F1
#
_cell.length_a   1.000
_cell.length_b   1.000
_cell.length_c   1.000
_cell.angle_alpha   90.00
_cell.angle_beta   90.00
_cell.angle_gamma   90.00
#
_symmetry.space_group_name_H-M   'P 1'
#
loop_
_entity.id
_entity.type
_entity.pdbx_description
1 polymer ?
#
loop_
_entity_poly.entity_id
_entity_poly.type
_entity_poly.pdbx_seq_one_letter_code
_entity_poly.pdbx_strand_id
1 'polypeptide(L)'
;MRKSRADEKTISRLLEGYPYSPLMHIPGTLHTSFIPDKVPLNLSTTAHRILKEEIFHNSALCQERSNHAREKREFREDVKRLLRRVPYDMLADQWLRQCTLSAEVRAYLVENILPQLVLGLEFILKEADNRNLVEKMELDPNFNPINRLAEFLMRNSPKYSNFSNLTPYARGLNDVLEALKDELFFSSDSELARLKASAEKRRIDFEIVKAQEREFLEKKRAKILPIFDKFLLDGDDRVNAVAVSNHDLLKCKVVFYNSMRFESYIIALIIVGRLSSSFSLLRLEEK
;
A
#
# COMPACT_ATOMS: atom_id res chain seq x y z
N MET A 1 -20.90 -23.38 28.25
CA MET A 1 -21.76 -23.01 27.10
C MET A 1 -22.00 -24.24 26.23
N ARG A 2 -23.27 -24.58 25.99
CA ARG A 2 -23.71 -25.80 25.30
C ARG A 2 -23.45 -25.68 23.80
N LYS A 3 -22.60 -26.52 23.22
CA LYS A 3 -22.47 -26.65 21.76
C LYS A 3 -23.80 -27.12 21.17
N SER A 4 -24.30 -26.36 20.21
CA SER A 4 -25.55 -26.60 19.51
C SER A 4 -25.51 -27.95 18.79
N ARG A 5 -26.45 -28.84 19.12
CA ARG A 5 -26.69 -30.15 18.48
C ARG A 5 -27.12 -30.05 16.99
N ALA A 6 -27.17 -28.84 16.42
CA ALA A 6 -27.61 -28.60 15.06
C ALA A 6 -26.50 -28.83 14.01
N ASP A 7 -25.24 -28.52 14.33
CA ASP A 7 -24.16 -28.55 13.33
C ASP A 7 -23.62 -29.95 13.05
N GLU A 8 -23.65 -30.85 14.04
CA GLU A 8 -23.29 -32.27 13.84
C GLU A 8 -24.27 -32.96 12.88
N LYS A 9 -25.57 -32.60 12.93
CA LYS A 9 -26.59 -33.20 12.07
C LYS A 9 -26.44 -32.83 10.60
N THR A 10 -25.87 -31.66 10.31
CA THR A 10 -25.66 -31.20 8.93
C THR A 10 -24.51 -31.96 8.27
N ILE A 11 -23.46 -32.29 9.02
CA ILE A 11 -22.32 -33.08 8.53
C ILE A 11 -22.72 -34.56 8.37
N SER A 12 -23.52 -35.11 9.29
CA SER A 12 -24.03 -36.48 9.19
C SER A 12 -24.91 -36.72 7.96
N ARG A 13 -25.72 -35.73 7.56
CA ARG A 13 -26.62 -35.86 6.39
C ARG A 13 -25.92 -35.82 5.04
N LEU A 14 -24.73 -35.22 4.95
CA LEU A 14 -23.92 -35.24 3.72
C LEU A 14 -23.11 -36.54 3.56
N LEU A 15 -23.04 -37.37 4.62
CA LEU A 15 -22.31 -38.64 4.65
C LEU A 15 -23.20 -39.88 4.52
N GLU A 16 -24.53 -39.74 4.57
CA GLU A 16 -25.48 -40.86 4.37
C GLU A 16 -25.77 -41.08 2.88
N GLY A 17 -24.78 -41.63 2.18
CA GLY A 17 -25.01 -42.34 0.92
C GLY A 17 -25.55 -43.75 1.20
N TYR A 18 -26.77 -44.00 0.72
CA TYR A 18 -27.49 -45.26 0.47
C TYR A 18 -27.28 -46.49 1.39
N PRO A 19 -28.38 -47.12 1.87
CA PRO A 19 -28.33 -48.26 2.78
C PRO A 19 -27.81 -49.52 2.08
N TYR A 20 -26.89 -50.20 2.76
CA TYR A 20 -26.42 -51.54 2.42
C TYR A 20 -27.59 -52.53 2.36
N SER A 21 -27.61 -53.35 1.30
CA SER A 21 -28.53 -54.48 1.13
C SER A 21 -28.44 -55.45 2.33
N PRO A 22 -29.57 -55.98 2.85
CA PRO A 22 -29.56 -56.95 3.94
C PRO A 22 -28.88 -58.27 3.54
N LEU A 23 -28.03 -58.79 4.43
CA LEU A 23 -27.55 -60.17 4.40
C LEU A 23 -28.74 -61.13 4.28
N MET A 24 -28.82 -61.85 3.16
CA MET A 24 -29.81 -62.92 2.96
C MET A 24 -29.49 -64.10 3.89
N HIS A 25 -30.38 -64.35 4.84
CA HIS A 25 -30.40 -65.54 5.69
C HIS A 25 -30.88 -66.74 4.86
N ILE A 26 -30.16 -67.87 4.91
CA ILE A 26 -30.58 -69.13 4.27
C ILE A 26 -31.06 -70.10 5.36
N PRO A 27 -32.35 -70.48 5.36
CA PRO A 27 -32.80 -71.68 6.06
C PRO A 27 -33.40 -72.71 5.09
N GLY A 28 -32.89 -73.94 5.16
CA GLY A 28 -33.66 -75.18 4.97
C GLY A 28 -34.18 -75.55 3.57
N THR A 29 -33.49 -76.53 2.97
CA THR A 29 -34.01 -77.66 2.15
C THR A 29 -34.87 -77.39 0.90
N LEU A 30 -34.44 -77.91 -0.26
CA LEU A 30 -34.94 -79.16 -0.85
C LEU A 30 -34.17 -79.55 -2.12
N HIS A 31 -33.94 -80.85 -2.26
CA HIS A 31 -33.42 -81.52 -3.45
C HIS A 31 -34.22 -81.15 -4.71
N THR A 32 -33.55 -80.63 -5.73
CA THR A 32 -33.89 -80.93 -7.13
C THR A 32 -32.60 -81.02 -7.93
N SER A 33 -32.39 -82.19 -8.50
CA SER A 33 -31.28 -82.55 -9.38
C SER A 33 -31.32 -81.72 -10.66
N PHE A 34 -30.45 -80.73 -10.77
CA PHE A 34 -29.98 -80.27 -12.07
C PHE A 34 -28.74 -81.08 -12.43
N ILE A 35 -28.89 -81.98 -13.38
CA ILE A 35 -27.78 -82.57 -14.13
C ILE A 35 -27.48 -81.57 -15.25
N PRO A 36 -26.33 -80.88 -15.26
CA PRO A 36 -25.77 -80.42 -16.52
C PRO A 36 -24.94 -81.56 -17.10
N ASP A 37 -25.29 -81.91 -18.32
CA ASP A 37 -24.53 -82.82 -19.16
C ASP A 37 -23.06 -82.38 -19.28
N LYS A 38 -22.24 -83.42 -19.34
CA LYS A 38 -20.81 -83.49 -19.65
C LYS A 38 -20.19 -82.25 -20.30
N VAL A 39 -19.30 -81.60 -19.55
CA VAL A 39 -18.08 -81.01 -20.10
C VAL A 39 -16.92 -81.32 -19.13
N PRO A 40 -15.89 -82.09 -19.53
CA PRO A 40 -14.71 -82.25 -18.70
C PRO A 40 -13.84 -80.99 -18.89
N LEU A 41 -14.11 -79.96 -18.10
CA LEU A 41 -13.14 -78.89 -17.88
C LEU A 41 -12.44 -79.19 -16.56
N ASN A 42 -11.13 -79.37 -16.63
CA ASN A 42 -10.15 -79.24 -15.56
C ASN A 42 -10.52 -78.19 -14.48
N LEU A 43 -11.39 -78.57 -13.54
CA LEU A 43 -11.96 -77.69 -12.50
C LEU A 43 -10.87 -77.00 -11.67
N SER A 44 -9.72 -77.65 -11.47
CA SER A 44 -8.59 -77.09 -10.72
C SER A 44 -7.95 -75.88 -11.41
N THR A 45 -7.72 -75.95 -12.72
CA THR A 45 -7.02 -74.87 -13.43
C THR A 45 -7.92 -73.64 -13.65
N THR A 46 -9.17 -73.85 -14.02
CA THR A 46 -10.13 -72.75 -14.27
C THR A 46 -10.57 -72.09 -12.96
N ALA A 47 -10.90 -72.86 -11.92
CA ALA A 47 -11.24 -72.29 -10.61
C ALA A 47 -10.05 -71.54 -10.00
N HIS A 48 -8.82 -72.04 -10.16
CA HIS A 48 -7.63 -71.33 -9.68
C HIS A 48 -7.38 -70.02 -10.42
N ARG A 49 -7.68 -69.94 -11.73
CA ARG A 49 -7.61 -68.69 -12.52
C ARG A 49 -8.65 -67.68 -12.07
N ILE A 50 -9.89 -68.11 -11.88
CA ILE A 50 -10.99 -67.26 -11.38
C ILE A 50 -10.64 -66.71 -10.00
N LEU A 51 -10.19 -67.57 -9.08
CA LEU A 51 -9.84 -67.16 -7.72
C LEU A 51 -8.63 -66.20 -7.70
N LYS A 52 -7.65 -66.41 -8.60
CA LYS A 52 -6.51 -65.50 -8.76
C LYS A 52 -6.94 -64.13 -9.29
N GLU A 53 -7.86 -64.08 -10.26
CA GLU A 53 -8.44 -62.83 -10.76
C GLU A 53 -9.26 -62.12 -9.69
N GLU A 54 -10.08 -62.85 -8.94
CA GLU A 54 -10.89 -62.30 -7.84
C GLU A 54 -10.02 -61.69 -6.74
N ILE A 55 -8.94 -62.37 -6.33
CA ILE A 55 -7.95 -61.84 -5.38
C ILE A 55 -7.27 -60.58 -5.94
N PHE A 56 -6.91 -60.59 -7.23
CA PHE A 56 -6.30 -59.43 -7.88
C PHE A 56 -7.26 -58.23 -7.89
N HIS A 57 -8.52 -58.40 -8.28
CA HIS A 57 -9.51 -57.33 -8.29
C HIS A 57 -9.84 -56.83 -6.88
N ASN A 58 -10.01 -57.73 -5.91
CA ASN A 58 -10.28 -57.35 -4.52
C ASN A 58 -9.08 -56.62 -3.90
N SER A 59 -7.85 -57.05 -4.19
CA SER A 59 -6.65 -56.33 -3.71
C SER A 59 -6.52 -54.94 -4.34
N ALA A 60 -6.81 -54.78 -5.64
CA ALA A 60 -6.86 -53.49 -6.30
C ALA A 60 -7.93 -52.56 -5.71
N LEU A 61 -9.16 -53.07 -5.47
CA LEU A 61 -10.23 -52.30 -4.85
C LEU A 61 -9.92 -51.91 -3.40
N CYS A 62 -9.29 -52.81 -2.63
CA CYS A 62 -8.81 -52.51 -1.28
C CYS A 62 -7.72 -51.43 -1.29
N GLN A 63 -6.81 -51.47 -2.27
CA GLN A 63 -5.78 -50.45 -2.44
C GLN A 63 -6.39 -49.08 -2.75
N GLU A 64 -7.35 -49.01 -3.67
CA GLU A 64 -8.05 -47.76 -4.01
C GLU A 64 -8.82 -47.19 -2.83
N ARG A 65 -9.52 -48.05 -2.06
CA ARG A 65 -10.18 -47.63 -0.82
C ARG A 65 -9.20 -47.09 0.22
N SER A 66 -8.03 -47.72 0.34
CA SER A 66 -6.95 -47.28 1.24
C SER A 66 -6.37 -45.93 0.80
N ASN A 67 -6.11 -45.76 -0.50
CA ASN A 67 -5.65 -44.51 -1.10
C ASN A 67 -6.64 -43.37 -0.84
N HIS A 68 -7.92 -43.59 -1.16
CA HIS A 68 -8.97 -42.60 -0.91
C HIS A 68 -9.19 -42.30 0.58
N ALA A 69 -9.04 -43.30 1.47
CA ALA A 69 -9.08 -43.09 2.92
C ALA A 69 -7.86 -42.30 3.43
N ARG A 70 -6.69 -42.45 2.79
CA ARG A 70 -5.48 -41.65 3.06
C ARG A 70 -5.67 -40.21 2.60
N GLU A 71 -6.11 -39.98 1.37
CA GLU A 71 -6.38 -38.64 0.84
C GLU A 71 -7.42 -37.89 1.68
N LYS A 72 -8.50 -38.57 2.08
CA LYS A 72 -9.49 -38.00 3.00
C LYS A 72 -8.90 -37.66 4.37
N ARG A 73 -7.91 -38.40 4.87
CA ARG A 73 -7.22 -38.07 6.12
C ARG A 73 -6.33 -36.84 5.93
N GLU A 74 -5.53 -36.82 4.88
CA GLU A 74 -4.64 -35.70 4.53
C GLU A 74 -5.44 -34.41 4.36
N PHE A 75 -6.53 -34.44 3.59
CA PHE A 75 -7.43 -33.29 3.43
C PHE A 75 -8.01 -32.80 4.76
N ARG A 76 -8.43 -33.72 5.65
CA ARG A 76 -8.92 -33.32 6.99
C ARG A 76 -7.82 -32.68 7.83
N GLU A 77 -6.58 -33.15 7.73
CA GLU A 77 -5.44 -32.55 8.42
C GLU A 77 -5.10 -31.18 7.84
N ASP A 78 -5.15 -31.00 6.52
CA ASP A 78 -4.99 -29.71 5.85
C ASP A 78 -6.03 -28.69 6.28
N VAL A 79 -7.30 -29.09 6.30
CA VAL A 79 -8.38 -28.23 6.79
C VAL A 79 -8.14 -27.85 8.25
N LYS A 80 -7.73 -28.79 9.12
CA LYS A 80 -7.39 -28.48 10.52
C LYS A 80 -6.19 -27.54 10.62
N ARG A 81 -5.16 -27.70 9.79
CA ARG A 81 -4.00 -26.80 9.74
C ARG A 81 -4.42 -25.40 9.33
N LEU A 82 -5.30 -25.28 8.33
CA LEU A 82 -5.82 -24.00 7.86
C LEU A 82 -6.68 -23.32 8.95
N LEU A 83 -7.61 -24.06 9.56
CA LEU A 83 -8.49 -23.54 10.62
C LEU A 83 -7.73 -23.07 11.87
N ARG A 84 -6.54 -23.62 12.14
CA ARG A 84 -5.67 -23.12 13.22
C ARG A 84 -4.98 -21.80 12.87
N ARG A 85 -4.76 -21.51 11.57
CA ARG A 85 -4.08 -20.30 11.09
C ARG A 85 -5.02 -19.12 10.98
N VAL A 86 -6.24 -19.36 10.49
CA VAL A 86 -7.28 -18.34 10.27
C VAL A 86 -7.50 -17.39 11.46
N PRO A 87 -7.56 -17.84 12.73
CA PRO A 87 -7.77 -16.94 13.87
C PRO A 87 -6.64 -15.94 14.07
N TYR A 88 -5.39 -16.34 13.84
CA TYR A 88 -4.23 -15.46 14.01
C TYR A 88 -4.16 -14.41 12.90
N ASP A 89 -4.45 -14.83 11.67
CA ASP A 89 -4.48 -13.93 10.51
C ASP A 89 -5.62 -12.91 10.65
N MET A 90 -6.81 -13.36 11.08
CA MET A 90 -7.96 -12.49 11.32
C MET A 90 -7.72 -11.50 12.47
N LEU A 91 -6.99 -11.91 13.51
CA LEU A 91 -6.63 -11.03 14.62
C LEU A 91 -5.70 -9.90 14.16
N ALA A 92 -4.65 -10.24 13.38
CA ALA A 92 -3.74 -9.23 12.82
C ALA A 92 -4.50 -8.21 11.97
N ASP A 93 -5.42 -8.70 11.13
CA ASP A 93 -6.27 -7.87 10.29
C ASP A 93 -7.13 -6.90 11.10
N GLN A 94 -7.87 -7.41 12.10
CA GLN A 94 -8.72 -6.58 12.96
C GLN A 94 -7.91 -5.53 13.72
N TRP A 95 -6.79 -5.91 14.30
CA TRP A 95 -6.04 -5.02 15.18
C TRP A 95 -5.32 -3.90 14.43
N LEU A 96 -4.80 -4.19 13.24
CA LEU A 96 -3.97 -3.26 12.50
C LEU A 96 -4.76 -2.52 11.41
N ARG A 97 -5.75 -3.12 10.76
CA ARG A 97 -6.55 -2.41 9.75
C ARG A 97 -7.58 -1.48 10.36
N GLN A 98 -8.18 -1.85 11.48
CA GLN A 98 -9.21 -1.03 12.17
C GLN A 98 -8.60 -0.07 13.20
N CYS A 99 -7.31 0.24 13.07
CA CYS A 99 -6.59 1.10 13.98
C CYS A 99 -6.70 2.57 13.54
N THR A 100 -6.82 3.49 14.50
CA THR A 100 -6.89 4.95 14.25
C THR A 100 -5.54 5.58 13.88
N LEU A 101 -4.44 4.82 13.96
CA LEU A 101 -3.09 5.27 13.62
C LEU A 101 -2.91 5.38 12.10
N SER A 102 -2.01 6.25 11.64
CA SER A 102 -1.71 6.39 10.21
C SER A 102 -1.12 5.11 9.63
N ALA A 103 -1.31 4.91 8.32
CA ALA A 103 -0.76 3.75 7.61
C ALA A 103 0.77 3.63 7.76
N GLU A 104 1.51 4.75 7.77
CA GLU A 104 2.97 4.72 7.94
C GLU A 104 3.37 4.18 9.31
N VAL A 105 2.73 4.66 10.38
CA VAL A 105 3.04 4.25 11.75
C VAL A 105 2.70 2.77 11.93
N ARG A 106 1.57 2.32 11.39
CA ARG A 106 1.16 0.91 11.43
C ARG A 106 2.17 0.02 10.70
N ALA A 107 2.59 0.40 9.49
CA ALA A 107 3.59 -0.34 8.74
C ALA A 107 4.93 -0.42 9.50
N TYR A 108 5.37 0.71 10.08
CA TYR A 108 6.59 0.76 10.90
C TYR A 108 6.52 -0.18 12.10
N LEU A 109 5.40 -0.21 12.83
CA LEU A 109 5.20 -1.08 13.98
C LEU A 109 5.27 -2.55 13.58
N VAL A 110 4.62 -2.93 12.49
CA VAL A 110 4.58 -4.32 11.99
C VAL A 110 5.96 -4.78 11.51
N GLU A 111 6.70 -3.92 10.83
CA GLU A 111 8.00 -4.26 10.28
C GLU A 111 9.11 -4.32 11.36
N ASN A 112 9.06 -3.43 12.35
CA ASN A 112 10.21 -3.21 13.25
C ASN A 112 9.99 -3.68 14.69
N ILE A 113 8.76 -3.65 15.22
CA ILE A 113 8.50 -3.76 16.66
C ILE A 113 7.64 -4.98 17.01
N LEU A 114 6.50 -5.14 16.35
CA LEU A 114 5.46 -6.10 16.73
C LEU A 114 5.92 -7.56 16.70
N PRO A 115 6.64 -8.06 15.68
CA PRO A 115 7.05 -9.47 15.65
C PRO A 115 7.84 -9.86 16.90
N GLN A 116 8.69 -8.96 17.37
CA GLN A 116 9.54 -9.19 18.53
C GLN A 116 8.80 -8.94 19.85
N LEU A 117 7.92 -7.94 19.88
CA LEU A 117 7.11 -7.66 21.05
C LEU A 117 6.16 -8.82 21.36
N VAL A 118 5.52 -9.40 20.34
CA VAL A 118 4.62 -10.56 20.49
C VAL A 118 5.36 -11.76 21.08
N LEU A 119 6.58 -12.01 20.63
CA LEU A 119 7.44 -13.07 21.18
C LEU A 119 7.87 -12.81 22.62
N GLY A 120 8.24 -11.57 22.93
CA GLY A 120 8.60 -11.18 24.30
C GLY A 120 7.42 -11.33 25.25
N LEU A 121 6.23 -10.94 24.83
CA LEU A 121 5.00 -11.15 25.59
C LEU A 121 4.70 -12.63 25.79
N GLU A 122 4.82 -13.46 24.75
CA GLU A 122 4.63 -14.92 24.87
C GLU A 122 5.63 -15.53 25.87
N PHE A 123 6.89 -15.10 25.82
CA PHE A 123 7.93 -15.55 26.74
C PHE A 123 7.58 -15.22 28.20
N ILE A 124 7.17 -13.98 28.47
CA ILE A 124 6.81 -13.53 29.83
C ILE A 124 5.56 -14.24 30.34
N LEU A 125 4.55 -14.41 29.47
CA LEU A 125 3.32 -15.11 29.84
C LEU A 125 3.60 -16.56 30.20
N LYS A 126 4.46 -17.25 29.44
CA LYS A 126 4.93 -18.62 29.76
C LYS A 126 5.72 -18.65 31.06
N GLU A 127 6.57 -17.66 31.31
CA GLU A 127 7.33 -17.58 32.56
C GLU A 127 6.41 -17.33 33.76
N ALA A 128 5.40 -16.48 33.63
CA ALA A 128 4.39 -16.22 34.65
C ALA A 128 3.55 -17.48 34.95
N ASP A 129 3.18 -18.22 33.90
CA ASP A 129 2.43 -19.48 34.01
C ASP A 129 3.26 -20.56 34.73
N ASN A 130 4.52 -20.75 34.32
CA ASN A 130 5.44 -21.68 34.98
C ASN A 130 5.68 -21.38 36.47
N ARG A 131 5.61 -20.09 36.85
CA ARG A 131 5.73 -19.63 38.23
C ARG A 131 4.39 -19.63 38.99
N ASN A 132 3.30 -20.04 38.33
CA ASN A 132 1.93 -20.02 38.85
C ASN A 132 1.54 -18.63 39.39
N LEU A 133 1.93 -17.57 38.67
CA LEU A 133 1.65 -16.18 39.05
C LEU A 133 0.33 -15.67 38.46
N VAL A 134 -0.22 -16.35 37.45
CA VAL A 134 -1.44 -15.94 36.74
C VAL A 134 -2.67 -15.95 37.67
N GLU A 135 -2.74 -16.93 38.58
CA GLU A 135 -3.87 -17.09 39.50
C GLU A 135 -3.67 -16.37 40.85
N LYS A 136 -2.46 -15.86 41.10
CA LYS A 136 -2.15 -15.14 42.33
C LYS A 136 -2.57 -13.69 42.20
N MET A 137 -3.37 -13.23 43.14
CA MET A 137 -3.82 -11.84 43.19
C MET A 137 -2.72 -10.89 43.71
N GLU A 138 -1.71 -11.43 44.40
CA GLU A 138 -0.59 -10.68 44.95
C GLU A 138 0.57 -10.58 43.96
N LEU A 139 1.19 -9.38 43.90
CA LEU A 139 2.37 -9.12 43.08
C LEU A 139 3.59 -9.83 43.68
N ASP A 140 4.27 -10.64 42.86
CA ASP A 140 5.54 -11.25 43.26
C ASP A 140 6.68 -10.22 43.17
N PRO A 141 7.39 -9.92 44.26
CA PRO A 141 8.47 -8.93 44.28
C PRO A 141 9.67 -9.30 43.38
N ASN A 142 9.82 -10.58 43.02
CA ASN A 142 10.90 -11.08 42.16
C ASN A 142 10.51 -11.17 40.67
N PHE A 143 9.25 -10.88 40.33
CA PHE A 143 8.75 -10.94 38.97
C PHE A 143 8.12 -9.61 38.54
N ASN A 144 8.92 -8.78 37.88
CA ASN A 144 8.43 -7.58 37.21
C ASN A 144 8.33 -7.84 35.69
N PRO A 145 7.10 -7.92 35.12
CA PRO A 145 6.92 -8.26 33.70
C PRO A 145 7.50 -7.21 32.76
N ILE A 146 7.53 -5.94 33.15
CA ILE A 146 8.11 -4.86 32.33
C ILE A 146 9.63 -5.03 32.25
N ASN A 147 10.29 -5.30 33.37
CA ASN A 147 11.73 -5.53 33.40
C ASN A 147 12.11 -6.79 32.60
N ARG A 148 11.32 -7.87 32.73
CA ARG A 148 11.52 -9.10 31.96
C ARG A 148 11.35 -8.88 30.45
N LEU A 149 10.37 -8.06 30.05
CA LEU A 149 10.22 -7.66 28.66
C LEU A 149 11.41 -6.87 28.15
N ALA A 150 11.85 -5.87 28.92
CA ALA A 150 13.01 -5.07 28.56
C ALA A 150 14.27 -5.94 28.40
N GLU A 151 14.54 -6.84 29.35
CA GLU A 151 15.64 -7.81 29.25
C GLU A 151 15.53 -8.68 27.99
N PHE A 152 14.33 -9.17 27.68
CA PHE A 152 14.09 -9.98 26.49
C PHE A 152 14.37 -9.19 25.20
N LEU A 153 13.85 -7.96 25.10
CA LEU A 153 14.04 -7.10 23.93
C LEU A 153 15.49 -6.62 23.78
N MET A 154 16.22 -6.40 24.88
CA MET A 154 17.63 -6.03 24.82
C MET A 154 18.50 -7.20 24.33
N ARG A 155 18.17 -8.43 24.72
CA ARG A 155 18.90 -9.64 24.30
C ARG A 155 18.58 -10.07 22.87
N ASN A 156 17.34 -9.82 22.44
CA ASN A 156 16.89 -10.14 21.10
C ASN A 156 16.74 -8.82 20.35
N SER A 157 17.77 -8.36 19.65
CA SER A 157 17.67 -7.16 18.81
C SER A 157 16.98 -7.48 17.48
N PRO A 158 16.05 -6.65 16.98
CA PRO A 158 15.32 -6.94 15.74
C PRO A 158 16.25 -6.96 14.52
N LYS A 159 17.38 -6.24 14.58
CA LYS A 159 18.39 -6.20 13.50
C LYS A 159 19.08 -7.54 13.24
N TYR A 160 19.10 -8.45 14.22
CA TYR A 160 19.83 -9.71 14.16
C TYR A 160 18.92 -10.93 14.38
N SER A 161 17.62 -10.70 14.51
CA SER A 161 16.66 -11.72 14.90
C SER A 161 15.93 -12.26 13.68
N ASN A 162 16.13 -13.54 13.38
CA ASN A 162 15.40 -14.23 12.31
C ASN A 162 13.97 -14.62 12.69
N PHE A 163 13.45 -14.19 13.85
CA PHE A 163 12.17 -14.68 14.36
C PHE A 163 10.95 -14.16 13.61
N SER A 164 11.11 -13.14 12.74
CA SER A 164 10.00 -12.55 11.98
C SER A 164 9.27 -13.57 11.10
N ASN A 165 9.90 -14.69 10.72
CA ASN A 165 9.30 -15.72 9.86
C ASN A 165 8.90 -17.01 10.59
N LEU A 166 9.27 -17.17 11.87
CA LEU A 166 9.05 -18.43 12.61
C LEU A 166 7.77 -18.45 13.44
N THR A 167 7.15 -17.29 13.68
CA THR A 167 5.97 -17.23 14.55
C THR A 167 4.68 -17.53 13.78
N PRO A 168 3.67 -18.14 14.43
CA PRO A 168 2.35 -18.30 13.82
C PRO A 168 1.68 -16.96 13.44
N TYR A 169 2.10 -15.87 14.09
CA TYR A 169 1.60 -14.51 13.87
C TYR A 169 2.30 -13.79 12.70
N ALA A 170 3.50 -14.24 12.33
CA ALA A 170 4.31 -13.65 11.27
C ALA A 170 3.55 -13.51 9.96
N ARG A 171 2.80 -14.55 9.59
CA ARG A 171 2.04 -14.58 8.35
C ARG A 171 0.99 -13.48 8.30
N GLY A 172 0.07 -13.44 9.26
CA GLY A 172 -0.96 -12.40 9.34
C GLY A 172 -0.38 -11.00 9.42
N LEU A 173 0.74 -10.82 10.13
CA LEU A 173 1.46 -9.54 10.17
C LEU A 173 2.03 -9.14 8.80
N ASN A 174 2.65 -10.07 8.07
CA ASN A 174 3.16 -9.82 6.72
C ASN A 174 2.04 -9.52 5.73
N ASP A 175 0.92 -10.25 5.77
CA ASP A 175 -0.23 -10.02 4.91
C ASP A 175 -0.82 -8.61 5.13
N VAL A 176 -0.85 -8.15 6.38
CA VAL A 176 -1.25 -6.78 6.71
C VAL A 176 -0.20 -5.76 6.26
N LEU A 177 1.10 -6.05 6.44
CA LEU A 177 2.18 -5.15 6.04
C LEU A 177 2.14 -4.87 4.53
N GLU A 178 1.97 -5.90 3.71
CA GLU A 178 1.87 -5.73 2.25
C GLU A 178 0.67 -4.87 1.88
N ALA A 179 -0.50 -5.09 2.51
CA ALA A 179 -1.66 -4.26 2.25
C ALA A 179 -1.50 -2.80 2.73
N LEU A 180 -0.75 -2.57 3.82
CA LEU A 180 -0.42 -1.22 4.28
C LEU A 180 0.56 -0.53 3.31
N LYS A 181 1.54 -1.27 2.77
CA LYS A 181 2.43 -0.75 1.72
C LYS A 181 1.63 -0.33 0.49
N ASP A 182 0.70 -1.16 0.04
CA ASP A 182 -0.18 -0.83 -1.09
C ASP A 182 -0.97 0.45 -0.82
N GLU A 183 -1.59 0.58 0.36
CA GLU A 183 -2.31 1.80 0.79
C GLU A 183 -1.40 3.04 0.72
N LEU A 184 -0.16 2.91 1.20
CA LEU A 184 0.83 3.99 1.18
C LEU A 184 1.23 4.37 -0.25
N PHE A 185 1.49 3.40 -1.13
CA PHE A 185 1.83 3.67 -2.53
C PHE A 185 0.73 4.48 -3.22
N PHE A 186 -0.53 4.05 -3.13
CA PHE A 186 -1.65 4.77 -3.75
C PHE A 186 -1.88 6.16 -3.15
N SER A 187 -1.66 6.32 -1.84
CA SER A 187 -1.76 7.63 -1.19
C SER A 187 -0.67 8.61 -1.67
N SER A 188 0.55 8.11 -1.86
CA SER A 188 1.69 8.93 -2.27
C SER A 188 1.58 9.45 -3.71
N ASP A 189 1.03 8.64 -4.63
CA ASP A 189 0.76 9.05 -6.00
C ASP A 189 -0.28 10.19 -6.05
N SER A 190 -1.29 10.14 -5.17
CA SER A 190 -2.30 11.18 -5.05
C SER A 190 -1.70 12.50 -4.53
N GLU A 191 -0.81 12.45 -3.55
CA GLU A 191 -0.11 13.63 -3.05
C GLU A 191 0.81 14.25 -4.11
N LEU A 192 1.54 13.42 -4.86
CA LEU A 192 2.42 13.89 -5.94
C LEU A 192 1.62 14.56 -7.05
N ALA A 193 0.48 13.98 -7.44
CA ALA A 193 -0.43 14.58 -8.42
C ALA A 193 -0.94 15.95 -7.94
N ARG A 194 -1.32 16.08 -6.67
CA ARG A 194 -1.74 17.34 -6.06
C ARG A 194 -0.60 18.38 -6.06
N LEU A 195 0.62 17.97 -5.74
CA LEU A 195 1.78 18.84 -5.72
C LEU A 195 2.12 19.37 -7.13
N LYS A 196 2.08 18.47 -8.13
CA LYS A 196 2.29 18.82 -9.54
C LYS A 196 1.22 19.79 -10.05
N ALA A 197 -0.05 19.55 -9.72
CA ALA A 197 -1.14 20.45 -10.07
C ALA A 197 -0.98 21.84 -9.42
N SER A 198 -0.56 21.90 -8.15
CA SER A 198 -0.28 23.16 -7.48
C SER A 198 0.91 23.91 -8.09
N ALA A 199 1.97 23.21 -8.50
CA ALA A 199 3.13 23.82 -9.14
C ALA A 199 2.77 24.40 -10.52
N GLU A 200 2.01 23.66 -11.32
CA GLU A 200 1.57 24.12 -12.64
C GLU A 200 0.64 25.33 -12.53
N LYS A 201 -0.27 25.34 -11.55
CA LYS A 201 -1.12 26.52 -11.29
C LYS A 201 -0.27 27.77 -10.98
N ARG A 202 0.74 27.65 -10.13
CA ARG A 202 1.65 28.78 -9.82
C ARG A 202 2.39 29.27 -11.06
N ARG A 203 2.79 28.37 -11.95
CA ARG A 203 3.43 28.71 -13.23
C ARG A 203 2.50 29.53 -14.11
N ILE A 204 1.26 29.07 -14.26
CA ILE A 204 0.22 29.76 -15.05
C ILE A 204 -0.10 31.13 -14.45
N ASP A 205 -0.30 31.22 -13.14
CA ASP A 205 -0.59 32.48 -12.44
C ASP A 205 0.53 33.50 -12.67
N PHE A 206 1.80 33.07 -12.58
CA PHE A 206 2.96 33.93 -12.86
C PHE A 206 3.00 34.42 -14.32
N GLU A 207 2.68 33.55 -15.28
CA GLU A 207 2.63 33.91 -16.69
C GLU A 207 1.51 34.93 -16.99
N ILE A 208 0.35 34.78 -16.34
CA ILE A 208 -0.77 35.72 -16.44
C ILE A 208 -0.37 37.10 -15.89
N VAL A 209 0.21 37.16 -14.69
CA VAL A 209 0.66 38.42 -14.08
C VAL A 209 1.70 39.11 -14.96
N LYS A 210 2.69 38.36 -15.47
CA LYS A 210 3.72 38.90 -16.36
C LYS A 210 3.14 39.40 -17.69
N ALA A 211 2.14 38.72 -18.24
CA ALA A 211 1.46 39.16 -19.45
C ALA A 211 0.70 40.48 -19.22
N GLN A 212 -0.03 40.59 -18.10
CA GLN A 212 -0.73 41.82 -17.72
C GLN A 212 0.24 42.98 -17.51
N GLU A 213 1.38 42.74 -16.88
CA GLU A 213 2.39 43.77 -16.66
C GLU A 213 2.98 44.27 -17.99
N ARG A 214 3.28 43.37 -18.94
CA ARG A 214 3.71 43.75 -20.29
C ARG A 214 2.66 44.58 -21.02
N GLU A 215 1.40 44.14 -21.00
CA GLU A 215 0.30 44.86 -21.65
C GLU A 215 0.11 46.26 -21.04
N PHE A 216 0.24 46.37 -19.71
CA PHE A 216 0.19 47.64 -19.01
C PHE A 216 1.34 48.57 -19.38
N LEU A 217 2.56 48.05 -19.46
CA LEU A 217 3.74 48.81 -19.89
C LEU A 217 3.62 49.26 -21.35
N GLU A 218 3.11 48.41 -22.25
CA GLU A 218 2.85 48.78 -23.64
C GLU A 218 1.80 49.88 -23.75
N LYS A 219 0.68 49.76 -23.00
CA LYS A 219 -0.35 50.80 -22.94
C LYS A 219 0.20 52.13 -22.40
N LYS A 220 1.11 52.09 -21.42
CA LYS A 220 1.81 53.28 -20.92
C LYS A 220 2.72 53.87 -21.98
N ARG A 221 3.54 53.05 -22.62
CA ARG A 221 4.44 53.46 -23.70
C ARG A 221 3.68 54.11 -24.86
N ALA A 222 2.58 53.52 -25.30
CA ALA A 222 1.72 54.04 -26.37
C ALA A 222 1.13 55.42 -26.05
N LYS A 223 0.88 55.75 -24.78
CA LYS A 223 0.43 57.09 -24.35
C LYS A 223 1.55 58.11 -24.28
N ILE A 224 2.77 57.68 -23.97
CA ILE A 224 3.94 58.55 -23.80
C ILE A 224 4.57 58.90 -25.16
N LEU A 225 4.64 57.95 -26.09
CA LEU A 225 5.19 58.13 -27.45
C LEU A 225 4.67 59.40 -28.16
N PRO A 226 3.36 59.64 -28.30
CA PRO A 226 2.85 60.83 -29.01
C PRO A 226 3.08 62.14 -28.25
N ILE A 227 3.32 62.09 -26.93
CA ILE A 227 3.76 63.27 -26.17
C ILE A 227 5.23 63.56 -26.50
N PHE A 228 6.04 62.52 -26.60
CA PHE A 228 7.47 62.62 -26.91
C PHE A 228 7.72 63.09 -28.35
N ASP A 229 6.90 62.65 -29.32
CA ASP A 229 6.99 63.07 -30.72
C ASP A 229 6.83 64.58 -30.90
N LYS A 230 6.09 65.26 -30.02
CA LYS A 230 5.95 66.73 -30.04
C LYS A 230 7.21 67.48 -29.61
N PHE A 231 8.15 66.79 -28.97
CA PHE A 231 9.43 67.35 -28.55
C PHE A 231 10.58 67.02 -29.52
N LEU A 232 10.33 66.16 -30.51
CA LEU A 232 11.26 65.86 -31.59
C LEU A 232 11.20 66.98 -32.64
N LEU A 233 12.36 67.31 -33.22
CA LEU A 233 12.46 68.25 -34.34
C LEU A 233 12.25 67.48 -35.66
N ASP A 234 11.51 68.06 -36.60
CA ASP A 234 11.23 67.43 -37.89
C ASP A 234 12.53 67.05 -38.62
N GLY A 235 12.75 65.74 -38.77
CA GLY A 235 13.83 65.16 -39.56
C GLY A 235 15.07 64.67 -38.81
N ASP A 236 15.16 64.77 -37.48
CA ASP A 236 16.31 64.20 -36.74
C ASP A 236 15.94 63.70 -35.32
N ASP A 237 16.67 62.71 -34.82
CA ASP A 237 16.45 62.02 -33.53
C ASP A 237 16.83 62.88 -32.30
N ARG A 238 16.79 64.22 -32.46
CA ARG A 238 17.26 65.25 -31.53
C ARG A 238 16.08 66.02 -30.92
N VAL A 239 16.13 66.23 -29.61
CA VAL A 239 15.05 66.85 -28.81
C VAL A 239 15.28 68.37 -28.69
N ASN A 240 14.22 69.18 -28.87
CA ASN A 240 14.30 70.64 -28.75
C ASN A 240 14.43 71.10 -27.28
N ALA A 241 15.62 71.52 -26.87
CA ALA A 241 15.92 71.96 -25.49
C ALA A 241 15.11 73.20 -25.03
N VAL A 242 14.67 74.04 -25.96
CA VAL A 242 13.88 75.25 -25.65
C VAL A 242 12.40 74.91 -25.42
N ALA A 243 11.86 73.93 -26.15
CA ALA A 243 10.49 73.46 -25.99
C ALA A 243 10.26 72.74 -24.65
N VAL A 244 11.26 72.00 -24.16
CA VAL A 244 11.23 71.32 -22.84
C VAL A 244 11.24 72.32 -21.68
N SER A 245 11.83 73.50 -21.88
CA SER A 245 11.94 74.54 -20.85
C SER A 245 10.69 75.42 -20.74
N ASN A 246 9.93 75.59 -21.83
CA ASN A 246 8.85 76.58 -21.91
C ASN A 246 7.42 76.04 -21.74
N HIS A 247 7.18 74.73 -21.91
CA HIS A 247 5.84 74.15 -21.70
C HIS A 247 5.83 73.24 -20.47
N ASP A 248 5.40 73.80 -19.34
CA ASP A 248 4.86 73.11 -18.18
C ASP A 248 5.67 71.91 -17.60
N LEU A 249 6.85 72.20 -17.04
CA LEU A 249 7.48 71.38 -15.99
C LEU A 249 6.53 71.09 -14.79
N LEU A 250 5.42 71.83 -14.67
CA LEU A 250 4.37 71.66 -13.67
C LEU A 250 3.29 70.63 -14.06
N LYS A 251 2.95 70.45 -15.35
CA LYS A 251 1.98 69.39 -15.76
C LYS A 251 2.62 68.02 -15.89
N CYS A 252 3.86 67.95 -16.38
CA CYS A 252 4.58 66.68 -16.46
C CYS A 252 4.91 66.11 -15.08
N LYS A 253 5.24 66.94 -14.07
CA LYS A 253 5.48 66.46 -12.70
C LYS A 253 4.34 65.63 -12.11
N VAL A 254 3.08 65.98 -12.41
CA VAL A 254 1.89 65.31 -11.84
C VAL A 254 1.64 63.93 -12.48
N VAL A 255 1.99 63.75 -13.76
CA VAL A 255 1.82 62.46 -14.46
C VAL A 255 2.97 61.50 -14.15
N PHE A 256 4.19 62.00 -13.97
CA PHE A 256 5.37 61.17 -13.68
C PHE A 256 5.43 60.66 -12.23
N TYR A 257 4.90 61.41 -11.24
CA TYR A 257 4.96 61.02 -9.83
C TYR A 257 4.02 59.86 -9.44
N ASN A 258 2.91 59.67 -10.16
CA ASN A 258 1.93 58.62 -9.83
C ASN A 258 2.20 57.26 -10.49
N SER A 259 3.24 57.13 -11.33
CA SER A 259 3.42 55.98 -12.23
C SER A 259 4.76 55.23 -12.11
N MET A 260 5.70 55.67 -11.28
CA MET A 260 7.04 55.07 -11.24
C MET A 260 7.52 54.80 -9.81
N ARG A 261 7.61 53.52 -9.44
CA ARG A 261 8.48 53.08 -8.34
C ARG A 261 9.66 52.21 -8.76
N PHE A 262 9.88 51.95 -10.05
CA PHE A 262 11.04 51.15 -10.49
C PHE A 262 11.71 51.58 -11.82
N GLU A 263 11.11 52.45 -12.64
CA GLU A 263 11.69 52.80 -13.96
C GLU A 263 12.51 54.09 -14.01
N SER A 264 12.76 54.74 -12.87
CA SER A 264 13.60 55.94 -12.79
C SER A 264 15.02 55.72 -13.32
N TYR A 265 15.51 54.46 -13.35
CA TYR A 265 16.86 54.15 -13.81
C TYR A 265 17.02 54.08 -15.33
N ILE A 266 16.04 53.57 -16.09
CA ILE A 266 16.22 53.40 -17.55
C ILE A 266 16.10 54.72 -18.30
N ILE A 267 15.15 55.58 -17.93
CA ILE A 267 15.01 56.90 -18.56
C ILE A 267 16.16 57.84 -18.14
N ALA A 268 16.63 57.75 -16.87
CA ALA A 268 17.83 58.46 -16.45
C ALA A 268 19.07 57.98 -17.22
N LEU A 269 19.23 56.67 -17.48
CA LEU A 269 20.34 56.15 -18.28
C LEU A 269 20.27 56.60 -19.75
N ILE A 270 19.09 56.69 -20.36
CA ILE A 270 18.95 57.14 -21.74
C ILE A 270 19.25 58.65 -21.86
N ILE A 271 18.79 59.46 -20.90
CA ILE A 271 19.04 60.90 -20.86
C ILE A 271 20.52 61.18 -20.53
N VAL A 272 21.11 60.51 -19.55
CA VAL A 272 22.53 60.69 -19.16
C VAL A 272 23.47 60.11 -20.22
N GLY A 273 23.12 58.97 -20.82
CA GLY A 273 23.91 58.35 -21.89
C GLY A 273 23.98 59.20 -23.16
N ARG A 274 22.87 59.83 -23.58
CA ARG A 274 22.88 60.73 -24.75
C ARG A 274 23.46 62.12 -24.45
N LEU A 275 23.33 62.65 -23.22
CA LEU A 275 23.97 63.91 -22.83
C LEU A 275 25.50 63.78 -22.71
N SER A 276 26.02 62.60 -22.34
CA SER A 276 27.46 62.36 -22.27
C SER A 276 28.13 62.37 -23.66
N SER A 277 27.43 61.98 -24.72
CA SER A 277 27.95 62.08 -26.09
C SER A 277 28.00 63.52 -26.61
N SER A 278 27.13 64.41 -26.12
CA SER A 278 27.12 65.83 -26.50
C SER A 278 28.17 66.66 -25.75
N PHE A 279 28.55 66.28 -24.52
CA PHE A 279 29.57 66.98 -23.74
C PHE A 279 31.00 66.73 -24.24
N SER A 280 31.26 65.60 -24.90
CA SER A 280 32.57 65.28 -25.48
C SER A 280 32.92 66.10 -26.73
N LEU A 281 31.93 66.74 -27.38
CA LEU A 281 32.13 67.55 -28.58
C LEU A 281 32.27 69.06 -28.31
N LEU A 282 32.00 69.53 -27.10
CA LEU A 282 32.11 70.96 -26.72
C LEU A 282 33.41 71.31 -25.97
N ARG A 283 34.36 70.37 -25.83
CA ARG A 283 35.63 70.60 -25.12
C ARG A 283 36.87 70.68 -26.02
N LEU A 284 36.70 70.68 -27.34
CA LEU A 284 37.80 70.73 -28.31
C LEU A 284 37.89 72.02 -29.13
N GLU A 285 37.11 73.07 -28.81
CA GLU A 285 37.12 74.34 -29.54
C GLU A 285 37.47 75.57 -28.68
N GLU A 286 38.22 75.40 -27.59
CA GLU A 286 38.89 76.51 -26.90
C GLU A 286 40.35 76.16 -26.60
N LYS A 287 41.22 76.31 -27.60
CA LYS A 287 42.57 76.89 -27.49
C LYS A 287 43.24 77.02 -28.85
#